data_AF-A0A672JCY6-F1
#
_entry.id   AF-A0A672JCY6-F1
#
_cell.length_a   1.000
_cell.length_b   1.000
_cell.length_c   1.000
_cell.angle_alpha   90.00
_cell.angle_beta   90.00
_cell.angle_gamma   90.00
#
_symmetry.space_group_name_H-M   'P 1'
#
loop_
_entity.id
_entity.type
_entity.pdbx_description
1 polymer ?
#
loop_
_entity_poly.entity_id
_entity_poly.type
_entity_poly.pdbx_seq_one_letter_code
_entity_poly.pdbx_strand_id
1 'polypeptide(L)'
;MAELDIGKHCQIESCNLKDFLPFVCDSCHGVFCLDHRSRESHSCSEEPVKKDIQSVGGTKSYPCSFEDCKGKELLPVICPQCEKHFCLVHRHQDDHKCEKLEVQKPRMAATKELVQKIVESKDRSKSKGRRGAKNSATAAKVALMKLKLHAAGDKGLPQTERTYFQVYLPKGSKDSSQPMFFCSKWSVGKIVDYAASLASLKNNNNVLTAKKLRLCHPQTGDAFRMDDTLLSLLAHPETPLYNGGNVVLEYLDNDCTALEDVSDYVTQT
;
A
#
# COMPACT_ATOMS: atom_id res chain seq x y z
N MET A 1 -23.84 -19.56 8.83
CA MET A 1 -23.34 -18.20 9.07
C MET A 1 -23.54 -17.93 10.56
N ALA A 2 -22.47 -17.76 11.32
CA ALA A 2 -22.58 -17.45 12.75
C ALA A 2 -22.95 -15.98 12.89
N GLU A 3 -24.16 -15.68 13.36
CA GLU A 3 -24.54 -14.32 13.73
C GLU A 3 -23.76 -13.93 14.99
N LEU A 4 -22.73 -13.11 14.82
CA LEU A 4 -21.99 -12.51 15.91
C LEU A 4 -22.81 -11.32 16.43
N ASP A 5 -23.51 -11.51 17.55
CA ASP A 5 -24.27 -10.44 18.22
C ASP A 5 -23.32 -9.48 18.95
N ILE A 6 -22.62 -8.64 18.18
CA ILE A 6 -21.69 -7.63 18.67
C ILE A 6 -22.42 -6.28 18.78
N GLY A 7 -22.30 -5.62 19.93
CA GLY A 7 -22.91 -4.32 20.22
C GLY A 7 -24.15 -4.39 21.12
N LYS A 8 -24.65 -3.25 21.58
CA LYS A 8 -25.86 -3.11 22.40
C LYS A 8 -26.77 -2.03 21.83
N HIS A 9 -28.08 -2.23 21.95
CA HIS A 9 -29.06 -1.24 21.50
C HIS A 9 -29.22 -0.12 22.54
N CYS A 10 -29.43 1.09 22.04
CA CYS A 10 -29.80 2.23 22.87
C CYS A 10 -31.14 1.97 23.57
N GLN A 11 -31.20 2.22 24.88
CA GLN A 11 -32.37 1.95 25.71
C GLN A 11 -33.50 2.99 25.58
N ILE A 12 -33.31 4.00 24.73
CA ILE A 12 -34.38 4.93 24.34
C ILE A 12 -35.24 4.27 23.28
N GLU A 13 -36.54 4.13 23.58
CA GLU A 13 -37.52 3.46 22.72
C GLU A 13 -37.60 4.07 21.31
N SER A 14 -37.38 5.39 21.17
CA SER A 14 -37.39 6.08 19.88
C SER A 14 -36.11 5.93 19.05
N CYS A 15 -35.01 5.46 19.65
CA CYS A 15 -33.71 5.39 18.97
C CYS A 15 -33.38 3.96 18.53
N ASN A 16 -33.44 3.01 19.48
CA ASN A 16 -33.09 1.59 19.30
C ASN A 16 -31.83 1.30 18.43
N LEU A 17 -30.90 2.24 18.35
CA LEU A 17 -29.70 2.14 17.53
C LEU A 17 -28.72 1.16 18.17
N LYS A 18 -28.19 0.20 17.41
CA LYS A 18 -27.16 -0.72 17.87
C LYS A 18 -25.79 -0.03 17.82
N ASP A 19 -25.21 0.24 18.98
CA ASP A 19 -23.88 0.81 19.12
C ASP A 19 -22.87 -0.29 19.48
N PHE A 20 -21.72 -0.30 18.82
CA PHE A 20 -20.65 -1.25 19.08
C PHE A 20 -19.84 -0.87 20.32
N LEU A 21 -19.94 0.38 20.77
CA LEU A 21 -19.32 0.88 22.00
C LEU A 21 -20.39 1.51 22.91
N PRO A 22 -21.15 0.69 23.65
CA PRO A 22 -22.23 1.18 24.49
C PRO A 22 -21.75 2.13 25.59
N PHE A 23 -22.46 3.25 25.76
CA PHE A 23 -22.25 4.17 26.87
C PHE A 23 -23.18 3.80 28.02
N VAL A 24 -22.63 3.60 29.21
CA VAL A 24 -23.41 3.34 30.43
C VAL A 24 -23.53 4.62 31.23
N CYS A 25 -24.75 5.03 31.59
CA CYS A 25 -24.94 6.21 32.44
C CYS A 25 -24.54 5.91 33.89
N ASP A 26 -23.67 6.72 34.48
CA ASP A 26 -23.25 6.60 35.88
C ASP A 26 -24.39 6.75 36.91
N SER A 27 -25.53 7.32 36.52
CA SER A 27 -26.67 7.58 37.41
C SER A 27 -27.74 6.49 37.26
N CYS A 28 -28.36 6.37 36.08
CA CYS A 28 -29.43 5.40 35.83
C CYS A 28 -28.95 4.02 35.35
N HIS A 29 -27.64 3.84 35.10
CA HIS A 29 -27.03 2.59 34.60
C HIS A 29 -27.58 2.08 33.25
N GLY A 30 -28.40 2.90 32.56
CA GLY A 30 -28.91 2.60 31.24
C GLY A 30 -27.83 2.61 30.17
N VAL A 31 -28.05 1.83 29.10
CA VAL A 31 -27.14 1.72 27.96
C VAL A 31 -27.64 2.59 26.80
N PHE A 32 -26.78 3.49 26.31
CA PHE A 32 -27.13 4.48 25.30
C PHE A 32 -26.10 4.52 24.17
N CYS A 33 -26.53 4.96 22.98
CA CYS A 33 -25.64 5.23 21.86
C CYS A 33 -24.94 6.60 22.00
N LEU A 34 -24.05 6.93 21.07
CA LEU A 34 -23.32 8.20 21.05
C LEU A 34 -24.19 9.46 21.21
N ASP A 35 -25.34 9.52 20.53
CA ASP A 35 -26.27 10.66 20.58
C ASP A 35 -27.03 10.75 21.92
N HIS A 36 -27.19 9.63 22.61
CA HIS A 36 -27.99 9.52 23.83
C HIS A 36 -27.17 9.37 25.12
N ARG A 37 -25.83 9.43 25.01
CA ARG A 37 -24.91 9.24 26.15
C ARG A 37 -25.01 10.32 27.24
N SER A 38 -25.50 11.52 26.90
CA SER A 38 -25.60 12.63 27.84
C SER A 38 -26.87 12.51 28.68
N ARG A 39 -26.85 13.08 29.90
CA ARG A 39 -27.98 13.05 30.83
C ARG A 39 -29.26 13.66 30.25
N GLU A 40 -29.07 14.73 29.48
CA GLU A 40 -30.14 15.50 28.83
C GLU A 40 -30.73 14.71 27.66
N SER A 41 -29.88 14.05 26.87
CA SER A 41 -30.30 13.32 25.68
C SER A 41 -31.12 12.07 25.97
N HIS A 42 -30.96 11.45 27.15
CA HIS A 42 -31.78 10.30 27.55
C HIS A 42 -32.77 10.58 28.69
N SER A 43 -32.97 11.86 29.05
CA SER A 43 -33.90 12.27 30.11
C SER A 43 -33.69 11.48 31.41
N CYS A 44 -32.45 11.48 31.92
CA CYS A 44 -32.08 10.70 33.10
C CYS A 44 -32.93 11.03 34.33
N SER A 45 -33.58 10.01 34.93
CA SER A 45 -34.44 10.15 36.11
C SER A 45 -33.68 10.33 37.43
N GLU A 46 -32.41 9.91 37.49
CA GLU A 46 -31.67 9.74 38.74
C GLU A 46 -30.82 10.96 39.08
N GLU A 47 -31.04 11.64 40.21
CA GLU A 47 -30.32 12.85 40.64
C GLU A 47 -28.77 12.76 40.49
N PRO A 48 -28.07 13.88 40.19
CA PRO A 48 -26.63 13.84 39.95
C PRO A 48 -25.88 13.39 41.20
N VAL A 49 -25.20 12.25 41.11
CA VAL A 49 -24.28 11.83 42.17
C VAL A 49 -23.10 12.80 42.17
N LYS A 50 -23.05 13.69 43.17
CA LYS A 50 -21.89 14.53 43.45
C LYS A 50 -20.74 13.62 43.89
N LYS A 51 -19.97 13.11 42.94
CA LYS A 51 -18.68 12.47 43.24
C LYS A 51 -17.78 13.58 43.76
N ASP A 52 -17.55 13.58 45.08
CA ASP A 52 -16.51 14.38 45.72
C ASP A 52 -15.20 13.97 45.05
N ILE A 53 -14.69 14.83 44.16
CA ILE A 53 -13.38 14.63 43.55
C ILE A 53 -12.38 14.91 44.66
N GLN A 54 -12.17 13.91 45.52
CA GLN A 54 -11.01 13.90 46.38
C GLN A 54 -9.81 13.93 45.45
N SER A 55 -9.15 15.08 45.46
CA SER A 55 -7.84 15.36 44.88
C SER A 55 -6.82 14.38 45.47
N VAL A 56 -6.86 13.11 45.03
CA VAL A 56 -5.82 12.14 45.32
C VAL A 56 -4.67 12.47 44.39
N GLY A 57 -3.75 13.28 44.93
CA GLY A 57 -2.31 13.22 44.72
C GLY A 57 -1.81 13.10 43.28
N GLY A 58 -1.38 14.23 42.73
CA GLY A 58 -0.37 14.38 41.66
C GLY A 58 -0.30 13.26 40.63
N THR A 59 -0.82 13.52 39.43
CA THR A 59 -0.60 12.68 38.24
C THR A 59 0.87 12.28 38.14
N LYS A 60 1.16 11.01 38.46
CA LYS A 60 2.51 10.46 38.41
C LYS A 60 3.02 10.63 36.98
N SER A 61 4.08 11.40 36.81
CA SER A 61 4.68 11.66 35.50
C SER A 61 6.10 11.11 35.44
N TYR A 62 6.43 10.54 34.30
CA TYR A 62 7.70 9.87 34.02
C TYR A 62 8.47 10.72 33.02
N PRO A 63 9.54 11.42 33.45
CA PRO A 63 10.33 12.25 32.56
C PRO A 63 11.16 11.41 31.60
N CYS A 64 11.41 11.97 30.41
CA CYS A 64 12.30 11.38 29.43
C CYS A 64 13.77 11.46 29.90
N SER A 65 14.50 10.37 29.74
CA SER A 65 15.92 10.26 30.10
C SER A 65 16.86 10.60 28.93
N PHE A 66 16.33 11.02 27.78
CA PHE A 66 17.13 11.43 26.63
C PHE A 66 17.65 12.86 26.79
N GLU A 67 18.89 13.11 26.33
CA GLU A 67 19.53 14.42 26.47
C GLU A 67 18.72 15.54 25.81
N ASP A 68 18.64 16.68 26.50
CA ASP A 68 17.87 17.87 26.10
C ASP A 68 16.34 17.64 25.95
N CYS A 69 15.80 16.48 26.32
CA CYS A 69 14.37 16.22 26.23
C CYS A 69 13.61 16.63 27.50
N LYS A 70 12.63 17.54 27.36
CA LYS A 70 11.72 17.96 28.44
C LYS A 70 10.40 17.16 28.49
N GLY A 71 10.27 16.13 27.66
CA GLY A 71 9.06 15.30 27.55
C GLY A 71 8.78 14.50 28.82
N LYS A 72 7.51 14.32 29.15
CA LYS A 72 7.04 13.55 30.31
C LYS A 72 5.78 12.79 29.94
N GLU A 73 5.65 11.56 30.40
CA GLU A 73 4.50 10.71 30.12
C GLU A 73 3.77 10.36 31.41
N LEU A 74 2.45 10.16 31.34
CA LEU A 74 1.65 9.70 32.48
C LEU A 74 1.87 8.21 32.78
N LEU A 75 2.41 7.47 31.82
CA LEU A 75 2.71 6.06 31.92
C LEU A 75 4.22 5.82 31.77
N PRO A 76 4.77 4.80 32.43
CA PRO A 76 6.17 4.45 32.31
C PRO A 76 6.46 3.85 30.92
N VAL A 77 7.23 4.57 30.10
CA VAL A 77 7.75 4.06 28.82
C VAL A 77 9.21 3.65 29.04
N ILE A 78 9.44 2.37 29.30
CA ILE A 78 10.76 1.83 29.66
C ILE A 78 11.38 1.14 28.44
N CYS A 79 12.63 1.48 28.12
CA CYS A 79 13.38 0.74 27.10
C CYS A 79 13.78 -0.65 27.64
N PRO A 80 13.49 -1.76 26.94
CA PRO A 80 13.83 -3.10 27.42
C PRO A 80 15.34 -3.38 27.46
N GLN A 81 16.17 -2.52 26.88
CA GLN A 81 17.61 -2.68 26.82
C GLN A 81 18.31 -1.88 27.93
N CYS A 82 18.14 -0.56 27.95
CA CYS A 82 18.79 0.29 28.94
C CYS A 82 17.95 0.56 30.21
N GLU A 83 16.71 0.08 30.28
CA GLU A 83 15.83 0.16 31.45
C GLU A 83 15.51 1.59 31.94
N LYS A 84 15.74 2.60 31.09
CA LYS A 84 15.45 4.02 31.36
C LYS A 84 14.08 4.43 30.83
N HIS A 85 13.51 5.49 31.41
CA HIS A 85 12.24 6.08 30.98
C HIS A 85 12.41 7.06 29.82
N PHE A 86 11.53 7.01 28.83
CA PHE A 86 11.53 7.92 27.69
C PHE A 86 10.14 8.51 27.42
N CYS A 87 10.04 9.56 26.61
CA CYS A 87 8.75 10.03 26.08
C CYS A 87 8.34 9.24 24.84
N LEU A 88 7.11 9.42 24.35
CA LEU A 88 6.66 8.73 23.13
C LEU A 88 7.52 9.03 21.90
N VAL A 89 8.13 10.22 21.83
CA VAL A 89 9.04 10.64 20.75
C VAL A 89 10.37 9.89 20.82
N HIS A 90 10.85 9.55 22.02
CA HIS A 90 12.14 8.88 22.25
C HIS A 90 11.99 7.42 22.70
N ARG A 91 10.84 6.80 22.43
CA ARG A 91 10.51 5.44 22.88
C ARG A 91 11.38 4.38 22.21
N HIS A 92 11.72 4.55 20.93
CA HIS A 92 12.54 3.57 20.22
C HIS A 92 14.02 3.76 20.55
N GLN A 93 14.77 2.68 20.39
CA GLN A 93 16.18 2.61 20.72
C GLN A 93 17.01 3.66 19.96
N ASP A 94 16.77 3.79 18.65
CA ASP A 94 17.47 4.75 17.80
C ASP A 94 17.20 6.21 18.23
N ASP A 95 15.95 6.52 18.60
CA ASP A 95 15.53 7.87 18.96
C ASP A 95 16.23 8.37 20.22
N HIS A 96 16.45 7.49 21.22
CA HIS A 96 17.17 7.85 22.44
C HIS A 96 18.64 7.47 22.45
N LYS A 97 19.21 7.06 21.31
CA LYS A 97 20.61 6.61 21.20
C LYS A 97 20.97 5.60 22.29
N CYS A 98 20.17 4.55 22.44
CA CYS A 98 20.32 3.54 23.48
C CYS A 98 21.77 3.05 23.63
N GLU A 99 22.29 3.06 24.85
CA GLU A 99 23.65 2.59 25.17
C GLU A 99 23.86 1.11 24.83
N LYS A 100 22.79 0.31 24.87
CA LYS A 100 22.79 -1.12 24.56
C LYS A 100 22.27 -1.44 23.15
N LEU A 101 22.20 -0.44 22.26
CA LEU A 101 21.96 -0.72 20.84
C LEU A 101 23.13 -1.53 20.30
N GLU A 102 22.87 -2.78 19.93
CA GLU A 102 23.72 -3.48 18.99
C GLU A 102 23.66 -2.70 17.67
N VAL A 103 24.73 -1.93 17.39
CA VAL A 103 24.89 -1.27 16.09
C VAL A 103 24.85 -2.38 15.06
N GLN A 104 23.74 -2.46 14.32
CA GLN A 104 23.63 -3.39 13.21
C GLN A 104 24.84 -3.16 12.33
N LYS A 105 25.67 -4.22 12.15
CA LYS A 105 26.84 -4.15 11.28
C LYS A 105 26.39 -3.50 9.98
N PRO A 106 27.05 -2.41 9.52
CA PRO A 106 26.63 -1.72 8.31
C PRO A 106 26.65 -2.74 7.19
N ARG A 107 25.46 -3.14 6.74
CA ARG A 107 25.21 -4.22 5.78
C ARG A 107 25.89 -3.99 4.42
N MET A 108 26.54 -2.83 4.24
CA MET A 108 27.05 -2.32 2.97
C MET A 108 28.52 -1.86 3.00
N ALA A 109 29.28 -2.04 4.09
CA ALA A 109 30.69 -1.63 4.11
C ALA A 109 31.51 -2.39 3.04
N ALA A 110 31.31 -3.70 2.93
CA ALA A 110 31.92 -4.52 1.88
C ALA A 110 31.42 -4.17 0.46
N THR A 111 30.19 -3.65 0.35
CA THR A 111 29.62 -3.25 -0.95
C THR A 111 30.22 -1.94 -1.45
N LYS A 112 30.58 -1.02 -0.53
CA LYS A 112 31.16 0.28 -0.89
C LYS A 112 32.55 0.15 -1.51
N GLU A 113 33.41 -0.70 -0.93
CA GLU A 113 34.72 -1.02 -1.53
C GLU A 113 34.60 -1.72 -2.89
N LEU A 114 33.63 -2.63 -3.04
CA LEU A 114 33.42 -3.32 -4.31
C LEU A 114 32.93 -2.35 -5.40
N VAL A 115 32.01 -1.43 -5.06
CA VAL A 115 31.53 -0.40 -5.99
C VAL A 115 32.67 0.53 -6.40
N GLN A 116 33.54 0.91 -5.46
CA GLN A 116 34.70 1.75 -5.76
C GLN A 116 35.66 1.06 -6.74
N LYS A 117 35.98 -0.22 -6.51
CA LYS A 117 36.79 -1.04 -7.43
C LYS A 117 36.15 -1.21 -8.81
N ILE A 118 34.82 -1.28 -8.90
CA ILE A 118 34.08 -1.38 -10.18
C ILE A 118 34.12 -0.05 -10.96
N VAL A 119 34.02 1.08 -10.26
CA VAL A 119 34.12 2.41 -10.89
C VAL A 119 35.55 2.66 -11.38
N GLU A 120 36.55 2.27 -10.59
CA GLU A 120 37.98 2.41 -10.92
C GLU A 120 38.42 1.48 -12.07
N SER A 121 37.80 0.31 -12.22
CA SER A 121 38.10 -0.63 -13.31
C SER A 121 37.37 -0.32 -14.62
N LYS A 122 36.52 0.71 -14.66
CA LYS A 122 35.83 1.14 -15.89
C LYS A 122 36.70 2.13 -16.67
N ASP A 123 37.77 1.61 -17.26
CA ASP A 123 38.55 2.33 -18.26
C ASP A 123 37.67 2.70 -19.46
N ARG A 124 37.89 3.90 -19.99
CA ARG A 124 37.10 4.58 -21.03
C ARG A 124 37.36 4.02 -22.43
N SER A 125 37.47 2.70 -22.56
CA SER A 125 37.70 2.01 -23.83
C SER A 125 36.36 1.63 -24.48
N LYS A 126 36.15 2.13 -25.71
CA LYS A 126 34.99 1.84 -26.58
C LYS A 126 34.71 0.33 -26.59
N SER A 127 33.60 -0.10 -25.99
CA SER A 127 33.23 -1.51 -25.92
C SER A 127 32.80 -2.02 -27.29
N LYS A 128 33.66 -2.81 -27.95
CA LYS A 128 33.18 -3.84 -28.89
C LYS A 128 32.21 -4.75 -28.10
N GLY A 129 31.00 -4.91 -28.61
CA GLY A 129 29.92 -5.65 -27.97
C GLY A 129 30.37 -7.06 -27.58
N ARG A 130 30.55 -7.28 -26.28
CA ARG A 130 30.84 -8.59 -25.71
C ARG A 130 29.50 -9.33 -25.66
N ARG A 131 29.21 -10.14 -26.67
CA ARG A 131 28.10 -11.09 -26.67
C ARG A 131 28.38 -12.14 -25.59
N GLY A 132 28.00 -11.84 -24.35
CA GLY A 132 28.00 -12.78 -23.25
C GLY A 132 27.00 -13.90 -23.53
N ALA A 133 27.38 -15.13 -23.18
CA ALA A 133 26.54 -16.31 -23.30
C ALA A 133 25.13 -16.07 -22.71
N LYS A 134 24.10 -16.52 -23.44
CA LYS A 134 22.68 -16.31 -23.15
C LYS A 134 22.24 -17.12 -21.93
N ASN A 135 22.62 -16.67 -20.73
CA ASN A 135 22.04 -17.17 -19.50
C ASN A 135 20.67 -16.50 -19.36
N SER A 136 19.64 -17.03 -20.04
CA SER A 136 18.28 -16.45 -20.09
C SER A 136 17.71 -16.15 -18.71
N ALA A 137 17.99 -17.00 -17.72
CA ALA A 137 17.61 -16.81 -16.33
C ALA A 137 18.24 -15.55 -15.70
N THR A 138 19.52 -15.27 -15.99
CA THR A 138 20.19 -14.06 -15.51
C THR A 138 19.68 -12.82 -16.24
N ALA A 139 19.44 -12.91 -17.55
CA ALA A 139 18.84 -11.82 -18.33
C ALA A 139 17.43 -11.47 -17.85
N ALA A 140 16.59 -12.47 -17.54
CA ALA A 140 15.24 -12.27 -17.01
C ALA A 140 15.25 -11.60 -15.63
N LYS A 141 16.16 -12.00 -14.73
CA LYS A 141 16.32 -11.34 -13.43
C LYS A 141 16.74 -9.87 -13.57
N VAL A 142 17.69 -9.58 -14.48
CA VAL A 142 18.12 -8.21 -14.74
C VAL A 142 17.00 -7.37 -15.37
N ALA A 143 16.21 -7.94 -16.27
CA ALA A 143 15.04 -7.28 -16.85
C ALA A 143 14.01 -6.91 -15.77
N LEU A 144 13.68 -7.86 -14.88
CA LEU A 144 12.78 -7.62 -13.75
C LEU A 144 13.32 -6.52 -12.81
N MET A 145 14.62 -6.53 -12.52
CA MET A 145 15.24 -5.49 -11.66
C MET A 145 15.17 -4.11 -12.30
N LYS A 146 15.46 -3.98 -13.60
CA LYS A 146 15.33 -2.71 -14.33
C LYS A 146 13.88 -2.22 -14.35
N LEU A 147 12.95 -3.14 -14.59
CA LEU A 147 11.52 -2.83 -14.60
C LEU A 147 11.07 -2.31 -13.23
N LYS A 148 11.44 -2.99 -12.14
CA LYS A 148 11.16 -2.54 -10.77
C LYS A 148 11.80 -1.20 -10.42
N LEU A 149 12.97 -0.89 -10.96
CA LEU A 149 13.67 0.38 -10.70
C LEU A 149 12.93 1.59 -11.30
N HIS A 150 12.34 1.41 -12.48
CA HIS A 150 11.67 2.48 -13.23
C HIS A 150 10.15 2.47 -13.09
N ALA A 151 9.56 1.41 -12.53
CA ALA A 151 8.12 1.24 -12.47
C ALA A 151 7.42 2.32 -11.64
N ALA A 152 6.44 2.97 -12.26
CA ALA A 152 5.55 3.92 -11.59
C ALA A 152 4.33 3.20 -10.99
N GLY A 153 3.88 3.65 -9.82
CA GLY A 153 2.69 3.12 -9.17
C GLY A 153 2.52 3.64 -7.74
N ASP A 154 1.54 3.09 -7.03
CA ASP A 154 1.20 3.53 -5.67
C ASP A 154 2.26 3.11 -4.65
N LYS A 155 3.00 4.11 -4.14
CA LYS A 155 4.06 3.89 -3.15
C LYS A 155 3.55 3.34 -1.81
N GLY A 156 2.25 3.49 -1.51
CA GLY A 156 1.60 2.95 -0.33
C GLY A 156 1.36 1.44 -0.37
N LEU A 157 1.40 0.81 -1.56
CA LEU A 157 1.19 -0.64 -1.67
C LEU A 157 2.37 -1.43 -1.07
N PRO A 158 2.13 -2.46 -0.24
CA PRO A 158 3.20 -3.31 0.29
C PRO A 158 3.88 -4.09 -0.83
N GLN A 159 5.20 -4.30 -0.73
CA GLN A 159 5.98 -4.95 -1.80
C GLN A 159 5.49 -6.35 -2.18
N THR A 160 4.88 -7.07 -1.23
CA THR A 160 4.33 -8.42 -1.43
C THR A 160 3.10 -8.45 -2.36
N GLU A 161 2.38 -7.33 -2.48
CA GLU A 161 1.19 -7.22 -3.32
C GLU A 161 1.50 -6.56 -4.68
N ARG A 162 2.73 -6.08 -4.90
CA ARG A 162 3.11 -5.41 -6.14
C ARG A 162 3.42 -6.42 -7.24
N THR A 163 2.59 -6.39 -8.28
CA THR A 163 2.84 -7.07 -9.54
C THR A 163 3.26 -6.03 -10.57
N TYR A 164 4.39 -6.28 -11.24
CA TYR A 164 5.03 -5.33 -12.14
C TYR A 164 4.81 -5.74 -13.59
N PHE A 165 4.59 -4.78 -14.48
CA PHE A 165 4.46 -5.02 -15.92
C PHE A 165 5.12 -3.91 -16.74
N GLN A 166 5.57 -4.27 -17.94
CA GLN A 166 5.84 -3.30 -19.00
C GLN A 166 4.53 -3.03 -19.73
N VAL A 167 3.97 -1.84 -19.54
CA VAL A 167 2.69 -1.46 -20.15
C VAL A 167 2.98 -0.76 -21.47
N TYR A 168 2.57 -1.37 -22.58
CA TYR A 168 2.63 -0.74 -23.90
C TYR A 168 1.43 0.19 -24.07
N LEU A 169 1.69 1.40 -24.55
CA LEU A 169 0.68 2.45 -24.64
C LEU A 169 0.11 2.57 -26.06
N PRO A 170 -1.08 3.18 -26.23
CA PRO A 170 -1.71 3.33 -27.52
C PRO A 170 -0.85 4.04 -28.57
N LYS A 171 -1.03 3.68 -29.85
CA LYS A 171 -0.39 4.37 -31.00
C LYS A 171 -0.81 5.84 -31.00
N GLY A 172 0.14 6.74 -30.74
CA GLY A 172 -0.09 8.19 -30.63
C GLY A 172 0.22 8.79 -29.26
N SER A 173 0.57 7.96 -28.27
CA SER A 173 1.15 8.41 -27.00
C SER A 173 2.62 8.84 -27.15
N LYS A 174 3.12 9.66 -26.22
CA LYS A 174 4.51 10.18 -26.25
C LYS A 174 5.56 9.09 -26.12
N ASP A 175 5.27 8.08 -25.31
CA ASP A 175 6.14 6.96 -25.00
C ASP A 175 5.49 5.67 -25.51
N SER A 176 6.25 4.78 -26.14
CA SER A 176 5.71 3.51 -26.65
C SER A 176 5.38 2.51 -25.55
N SER A 177 6.05 2.61 -24.39
CA SER A 177 5.78 1.78 -23.23
C SER A 177 6.31 2.41 -21.95
N GLN A 178 5.68 2.07 -20.83
CA GLN A 178 6.07 2.54 -19.51
C GLN A 178 6.00 1.40 -18.50
N PRO A 179 7.04 1.20 -17.66
CA PRO A 179 6.99 0.23 -16.59
C PRO A 179 6.03 0.72 -15.49
N MET A 180 5.11 -0.14 -15.07
CA MET A 180 4.14 0.17 -14.02
C MET A 180 4.00 -1.00 -13.04
N PHE A 181 3.49 -0.72 -11.84
CA PHE A 181 3.11 -1.77 -10.89
C PHE A 181 1.73 -1.55 -10.30
N PHE A 182 1.05 -2.65 -10.04
CA PHE A 182 -0.33 -2.69 -9.55
C PHE A 182 -0.45 -3.65 -8.37
N CYS A 183 -1.52 -3.51 -7.58
CA CYS A 183 -1.86 -4.50 -6.56
C CYS A 183 -2.42 -5.75 -7.23
N SER A 184 -1.94 -6.93 -6.82
CA SER A 184 -2.43 -8.23 -7.30
C SER A 184 -3.93 -8.45 -7.09
N LYS A 185 -4.55 -7.75 -6.14
CA LYS A 185 -5.99 -7.86 -5.82
C LYS A 185 -6.88 -6.92 -6.64
N TRP A 186 -6.32 -6.01 -7.45
CA TRP A 186 -7.13 -5.05 -8.20
C TRP A 186 -7.85 -5.71 -9.37
N SER A 187 -9.04 -5.17 -9.68
CA SER A 187 -9.74 -5.49 -10.93
C SER A 187 -9.04 -4.87 -12.13
N VAL A 188 -9.22 -5.46 -13.31
CA VAL A 188 -8.72 -4.92 -14.58
C VAL A 188 -9.22 -3.50 -14.80
N GLY A 189 -10.48 -3.20 -14.49
CA GLY A 189 -11.01 -1.84 -14.61
C GLY A 189 -10.22 -0.82 -13.79
N LYS A 190 -9.92 -1.15 -12.52
CA LYS A 190 -9.09 -0.30 -11.67
C LYS A 190 -7.65 -0.16 -12.20
N ILE A 191 -7.11 -1.22 -12.78
CA ILE A 191 -5.78 -1.18 -13.42
C ILE A 191 -5.79 -0.25 -14.63
N VAL A 192 -6.81 -0.33 -15.49
CA VAL A 192 -6.96 0.54 -16.67
C VAL A 192 -7.10 2.00 -16.25
N ASP A 193 -7.95 2.30 -15.26
CA ASP A 193 -8.11 3.66 -14.75
C ASP A 193 -6.80 4.23 -14.20
N TYR A 194 -6.10 3.42 -13.40
CA TYR A 194 -4.85 3.83 -12.79
C TYR A 194 -3.73 3.98 -13.81
N ALA A 195 -3.57 3.03 -14.73
CA ALA A 195 -2.59 3.09 -15.82
C ALA A 195 -2.84 4.30 -16.74
N ALA A 196 -4.11 4.59 -17.05
CA ALA A 196 -4.47 5.78 -17.82
C ALA A 196 -4.04 7.07 -17.11
N SER A 197 -4.25 7.16 -15.79
CA SER A 197 -3.82 8.31 -15.00
C SER A 197 -2.30 8.47 -14.99
N LEU A 198 -1.54 7.37 -14.91
CA LEU A 198 -0.07 7.38 -14.93
C LEU A 198 0.49 7.78 -16.30
N ALA A 199 -0.11 7.26 -17.37
CA ALA A 199 0.28 7.55 -18.75
C ALA A 199 -0.33 8.84 -19.32
N SER A 200 -1.11 9.59 -18.51
CA SER A 200 -1.85 10.79 -18.96
C SER A 200 -2.78 10.52 -20.16
N LEU A 201 -3.39 9.34 -20.21
CA LEU A 201 -4.36 8.95 -21.24
C LEU A 201 -5.79 9.31 -20.80
N LYS A 202 -6.64 9.63 -21.77
CA LYS A 202 -8.06 9.92 -21.51
C LYS A 202 -8.86 8.63 -21.48
N ASN A 203 -9.34 8.22 -20.31
CA ASN A 203 -10.24 7.09 -20.19
C ASN A 203 -11.71 7.58 -20.18
N ASN A 204 -12.40 7.35 -21.29
CA ASN A 204 -13.82 7.71 -21.46
C ASN A 204 -14.72 6.46 -21.51
N ASN A 205 -14.38 5.39 -20.78
CA ASN A 205 -15.11 4.12 -20.81
C ASN A 205 -16.59 4.22 -20.38
N ASN A 206 -16.98 5.33 -19.73
CA ASN A 206 -18.37 5.63 -19.37
C ASN A 206 -19.19 6.23 -20.53
N VAL A 207 -18.54 6.65 -21.63
CA VAL A 207 -19.21 7.26 -22.78
C VAL A 207 -19.48 6.19 -23.83
N LEU A 208 -20.77 5.95 -24.13
CA LEU A 208 -21.20 4.88 -25.03
C LEU A 208 -20.65 5.02 -26.46
N THR A 209 -20.41 6.25 -26.94
CA THR A 209 -19.95 6.52 -28.31
C THR A 209 -18.43 6.63 -28.44
N ALA A 210 -17.70 6.56 -27.32
CA ALA A 210 -16.24 6.66 -27.33
C ALA A 210 -15.60 5.27 -27.45
N LYS A 211 -14.39 5.23 -28.03
CA LYS A 211 -13.54 4.04 -27.96
C LYS A 211 -13.19 3.74 -26.51
N LYS A 212 -13.25 2.45 -26.14
CA LYS A 212 -12.98 1.99 -24.79
C LYS A 212 -11.51 1.65 -24.63
N LEU A 213 -10.89 2.24 -23.62
CA LEU A 213 -9.55 1.86 -23.21
C LEU A 213 -9.61 0.49 -22.53
N ARG A 214 -8.91 -0.49 -23.08
CA ARG A 214 -8.88 -1.87 -22.59
C ARG A 214 -7.46 -2.36 -22.38
N LEU A 215 -7.30 -3.27 -21.43
CA LEU A 215 -6.06 -3.99 -21.18
C LEU A 215 -6.10 -5.31 -21.97
N CYS A 216 -5.07 -5.56 -22.76
CA CYS A 216 -4.98 -6.71 -23.66
C CYS A 216 -3.78 -7.59 -23.34
N HIS A 217 -3.94 -8.89 -23.61
CA HIS A 217 -2.90 -9.87 -23.47
C HIS A 217 -1.84 -9.69 -24.59
N PRO A 218 -0.54 -9.68 -24.27
CA PRO A 218 0.52 -9.29 -25.22
C PRO A 218 0.85 -10.35 -26.28
N GLN A 219 0.36 -11.59 -26.18
CA GLN A 219 0.55 -12.61 -27.21
C GLN A 219 -0.71 -12.92 -28.00
N THR A 220 -1.88 -12.86 -27.38
CA THR A 220 -3.15 -13.25 -28.02
C THR A 220 -3.93 -12.04 -28.53
N GLY A 221 -3.68 -10.84 -27.96
CA GLY A 221 -4.41 -9.62 -28.30
C GLY A 221 -5.77 -9.51 -27.63
N ASP A 222 -6.22 -10.56 -26.94
CA ASP A 222 -7.50 -10.58 -26.26
C ASP A 222 -7.57 -9.51 -25.17
N ALA A 223 -8.65 -8.75 -25.16
CA ALA A 223 -8.95 -7.81 -24.10
C ALA A 223 -9.44 -8.56 -22.87
N PHE A 224 -8.81 -8.30 -21.73
CA PHE A 224 -9.29 -8.83 -20.44
C PHE A 224 -10.63 -8.21 -20.07
N ARG A 225 -11.45 -8.97 -19.34
CA ARG A 225 -12.71 -8.44 -18.84
C ARG A 225 -12.45 -7.49 -17.69
N MET A 226 -13.25 -6.43 -17.59
CA MET A 226 -13.03 -5.35 -16.61
C MET A 226 -13.25 -5.81 -15.16
N ASP A 227 -14.05 -6.85 -14.97
CA ASP A 227 -14.41 -7.50 -13.71
C ASP A 227 -13.37 -8.53 -13.24
N ASP A 228 -12.47 -8.98 -14.11
CA ASP A 228 -11.42 -9.92 -13.73
C ASP A 228 -10.41 -9.27 -12.78
N THR A 229 -9.83 -10.07 -11.88
CA THR A 229 -8.78 -9.61 -10.97
C THR A 229 -7.40 -9.92 -11.52
N LEU A 230 -6.41 -9.12 -11.18
CA LEU A 230 -5.04 -9.41 -11.61
C LEU A 230 -4.55 -10.76 -11.08
N LEU A 231 -4.97 -11.16 -9.88
CA LEU A 231 -4.66 -12.47 -9.32
C LEU A 231 -5.20 -13.61 -10.18
N SER A 232 -6.44 -13.50 -10.69
CA SER A 232 -7.02 -14.51 -11.58
C SER A 232 -6.30 -14.57 -12.93
N LEU A 233 -5.85 -13.42 -13.46
CA LEU A 233 -5.07 -13.37 -14.69
C LEU A 233 -3.67 -14.00 -14.54
N LEU A 234 -3.04 -13.84 -13.37
CA LEU A 234 -1.76 -14.49 -13.06
C LEU A 234 -1.89 -16.02 -12.88
N ALA A 235 -3.07 -16.48 -12.45
CA ALA A 235 -3.36 -17.90 -12.19
C ALA A 235 -4.03 -18.63 -13.37
N HIS A 236 -4.21 -17.96 -14.51
CA HIS A 236 -4.94 -18.52 -15.64
C HIS A 236 -4.18 -19.73 -16.25
N PRO A 237 -4.83 -20.87 -16.51
CA PRO A 237 -4.15 -22.11 -16.89
C PRO A 237 -3.53 -22.08 -18.29
N GLU A 238 -4.21 -21.46 -19.27
CA GLU A 238 -3.79 -21.47 -20.68
C GLU A 238 -2.85 -20.30 -21.04
N THR A 239 -3.16 -19.09 -20.54
CA THR A 239 -2.46 -17.84 -20.87
C THR A 239 -2.22 -17.00 -19.60
N PRO A 240 -1.42 -17.48 -18.64
CA PRO A 240 -1.14 -16.73 -17.43
C PRO A 240 -0.29 -15.50 -17.74
N LEU A 241 -0.66 -14.38 -17.11
CA LEU A 241 0.26 -13.25 -16.98
C LEU A 241 1.37 -13.59 -15.97
N TYR A 242 2.53 -12.97 -16.13
CA TYR A 242 3.65 -13.14 -15.22
C TYR A 242 4.11 -11.80 -14.63
N ASN A 243 4.55 -11.83 -13.38
CA ASN A 243 5.16 -10.66 -12.76
C ASN A 243 6.49 -10.32 -13.46
N GLY A 244 6.58 -9.12 -14.03
CA GLY A 244 7.65 -8.69 -14.92
C GLY A 244 7.35 -8.93 -16.40
N GLY A 245 6.14 -9.38 -16.74
CA GLY A 245 5.68 -9.57 -18.11
C GLY A 245 5.23 -8.26 -18.78
N ASN A 246 4.60 -8.42 -19.94
CA ASN A 246 4.10 -7.32 -20.75
C ASN A 246 2.57 -7.28 -20.68
N VAL A 247 1.99 -6.10 -20.87
CA VAL A 247 0.56 -5.92 -21.15
C VAL A 247 0.39 -4.77 -22.12
N VAL A 248 -0.66 -4.79 -22.93
CA VAL A 248 -0.94 -3.74 -23.92
C VAL A 248 -2.17 -2.97 -23.49
N LEU A 249 -2.10 -1.65 -23.52
CA LEU A 249 -3.22 -0.76 -23.25
C LEU A 249 -3.60 -0.09 -24.58
N GLU A 250 -4.83 -0.31 -25.06
CA GLU A 250 -5.29 0.23 -26.35
C GLU A 250 -6.76 0.65 -26.32
N TYR A 251 -7.12 1.60 -27.18
CA TYR A 251 -8.50 2.01 -27.46
C TYR A 251 -9.15 1.07 -28.47
N LEU A 252 -10.06 0.23 -28.00
CA LEU A 252 -10.85 -0.66 -28.82
C LEU A 252 -12.26 -0.10 -29.05
N ASP A 253 -12.81 -0.36 -30.23
CA ASP A 253 -14.21 -0.09 -30.52
C ASP A 253 -15.11 -0.98 -29.66
N ASN A 254 -16.37 -0.57 -29.43
CA ASN A 254 -17.24 -1.21 -28.44
C ASN A 254 -17.45 -2.71 -28.69
N ASP A 255 -17.51 -3.10 -29.96
CA ASP A 255 -17.75 -4.46 -30.44
C ASP A 255 -16.46 -5.29 -30.57
N CYS A 256 -15.28 -4.68 -30.43
CA CYS A 256 -13.99 -5.36 -30.53
C CYS A 256 -13.55 -5.89 -29.16
N THR A 257 -13.36 -7.21 -29.09
CA THR A 257 -12.86 -7.92 -27.89
C THR A 257 -11.36 -8.24 -27.97
N ALA A 258 -10.70 -7.95 -29.09
CA ALA A 258 -9.29 -8.25 -29.30
C ALA A 258 -8.60 -7.19 -30.18
N LEU A 259 -7.29 -7.06 -29.99
CA LEU A 259 -6.36 -6.35 -30.87
C LEU A 259 -5.99 -7.25 -32.05
N GLU A 260 -6.19 -6.77 -33.28
CA GLU A 260 -5.88 -7.53 -34.50
C GLU A 260 -4.37 -7.66 -34.76
N ASP A 261 -3.54 -6.71 -34.30
CA ASP A 261 -2.08 -6.74 -34.49
C ASP A 261 -1.34 -6.35 -33.20
N VAL A 262 -0.93 -7.36 -32.44
CA VAL A 262 -0.14 -7.18 -31.20
C VAL A 262 1.36 -7.07 -31.50
N SER A 263 1.78 -7.57 -32.67
CA SER A 263 3.16 -7.55 -33.17
C SER A 263 3.73 -6.14 -33.30
N ASP A 264 2.88 -5.15 -33.60
CA ASP A 264 3.26 -3.74 -33.65
C ASP A 264 3.73 -3.16 -32.31
N TYR A 265 3.34 -3.76 -31.19
CA TYR A 265 3.69 -3.28 -29.84
C TYR A 265 4.84 -4.08 -29.25
N VAL A 266 4.85 -5.40 -29.45
CA VAL A 266 5.84 -6.29 -28.88
C VAL A 266 6.76 -6.78 -29.99
N THR A 267 7.78 -5.98 -30.34
CA THR A 267 8.85 -6.46 -31.21
C THR A 267 9.56 -7.63 -30.52
N GLN A 268 9.41 -8.84 -31.05
CA GLN A 268 10.14 -10.01 -30.57
C GLN A 268 11.65 -9.74 -30.66
N THR A 269 12.33 -9.71 -29.51
CA THR A 269 13.79 -9.83 -29.41
C THR A 269 14.20 -11.26 -29.12
#